data_AF-A0A816PU08-F1
#
_entry.id   AF-A0A816PU08-F1
#
_cell.length_a   1.000
_cell.length_b   1.000
_cell.length_c   1.000
_cell.angle_alpha   90.00
_cell.angle_beta   90.00
_cell.angle_gamma   90.00
#
_symmetry.space_group_name_H-M   'P 1'
#
loop_
_entity.id
_entity.type
_entity.pdbx_description
1 polymer ?
#
loop_
_entity_poly.entity_id
_entity_poly.type
_entity_poly.pdbx_seq_one_letter_code
_entity_poly.pdbx_strand_id
1 'polypeptide(L)'
;MSCAKCERPFRYGTEDTVTINKKTYHSDCLSCDNCSKAYDGSFLPDQLDQQALCRECSHMNQTKSATNLQSASTESKNNVLCCGGCGIPFNPSSRHITKKYRNREYHHNCLKCHECQALIEGEIYEDEQNTKIYCTSCFKRRDQQGFQKQNQQKKLNQQKTVHFAEKLAETLNRDELEAYKSYLLKTNLSIVIGYLLSDTLICTIHYKTIGDPFSIVHHTVATYAFGYVLTLNVMPYFANFRLLAELSTPSVNLRWFLDVLKYPKTSKIFVLNGLSMTLIFFFVRIIAMPIYWWKVYVVAITPLWPHMGHFRYILIVVCIVLDIINLYWFSKMARGCVRTLMAANNKKRG
;
A
#
# COMPACT_ATOMS: atom_id res chain seq x y z
N MET A 1 9.24 -48.43 -4.47
CA MET A 1 10.64 -47.94 -4.61
C MET A 1 10.62 -46.72 -5.52
N SER A 2 11.44 -45.72 -5.23
CA SER A 2 11.59 -44.49 -6.03
C SER A 2 13.06 -44.27 -6.40
N CYS A 3 13.29 -43.53 -7.49
CA CYS A 3 14.62 -43.19 -7.96
C CYS A 3 15.33 -42.28 -6.94
N ALA A 4 16.52 -42.67 -6.50
CA ALA A 4 17.26 -41.94 -5.48
C ALA A 4 17.79 -40.56 -5.94
N LYS A 5 17.65 -40.19 -7.22
CA LYS A 5 18.07 -38.88 -7.76
C LYS A 5 16.92 -37.94 -8.10
N CYS A 6 15.87 -38.44 -8.74
CA CYS A 6 14.73 -37.62 -9.16
C CYS A 6 13.48 -37.82 -8.29
N GLU A 7 13.55 -38.73 -7.31
CA GLU A 7 12.52 -39.03 -6.31
C GLU A 7 11.19 -39.56 -6.89
N ARG A 8 11.14 -39.81 -8.21
CA ARG A 8 9.95 -40.36 -8.89
C ARG A 8 9.82 -41.87 -8.69
N PRO A 9 8.60 -42.42 -8.57
CA PRO A 9 8.37 -43.85 -8.44
C PRO A 9 8.67 -44.59 -9.75
N PHE A 10 9.24 -45.79 -9.66
CA PHE A 10 9.52 -46.63 -10.83
C PHE A 10 8.23 -47.19 -11.43
N ARG A 11 8.12 -47.15 -12.76
CA ARG A 11 7.01 -47.79 -13.49
C ARG A 11 7.36 -49.22 -13.85
N TYR A 12 6.66 -50.18 -13.25
CA TYR A 12 6.91 -51.61 -13.44
C TYR A 12 6.87 -51.98 -14.94
N GLY A 13 7.99 -52.53 -15.45
CA GLY A 13 8.08 -53.13 -16.79
C GLY A 13 8.30 -52.18 -17.98
N THR A 14 8.58 -50.90 -17.76
CA THR A 14 8.76 -49.93 -18.87
C THR A 14 10.05 -49.11 -18.85
N GLU A 15 10.77 -49.09 -17.72
CA GLU A 15 11.96 -48.24 -17.54
C GLU A 15 13.16 -49.09 -17.09
N ASP A 16 14.31 -48.89 -17.75
CA ASP A 16 15.56 -49.54 -17.35
C ASP A 16 16.04 -48.97 -16.00
N THR A 17 16.22 -49.84 -15.02
CA THR A 17 16.64 -49.47 -13.67
C THR A 17 18.01 -50.06 -13.35
N VAL A 18 18.84 -49.26 -12.69
CA VAL A 18 20.21 -49.63 -12.30
C VAL A 18 20.33 -49.46 -10.79
N THR A 19 20.83 -50.48 -10.11
CA THR A 19 21.04 -50.46 -8.65
C THR A 19 22.53 -50.46 -8.33
N ILE A 20 23.00 -49.42 -7.67
CA ILE A 20 24.39 -49.28 -7.20
C ILE A 20 24.36 -48.88 -5.73
N ASN A 21 25.18 -49.53 -4.89
CA ASN A 21 25.31 -49.22 -3.46
C ASN A 21 23.96 -49.14 -2.70
N LYS A 22 23.08 -50.12 -2.94
CA LYS A 22 21.73 -50.25 -2.34
C LYS A 22 20.74 -49.12 -2.67
N LYS A 23 21.07 -48.23 -3.61
CA LYS A 23 20.16 -47.23 -4.17
C LYS A 23 19.81 -47.57 -5.61
N THR A 24 18.55 -47.42 -5.98
CA THR A 24 18.06 -47.68 -7.34
C THR A 24 17.83 -46.35 -8.07
N TYR A 25 18.24 -46.30 -9.33
CA TYR A 25 18.12 -45.14 -10.21
C TYR A 25 17.50 -45.58 -11.55
N HIS A 26 16.89 -44.65 -12.27
CA HIS A 26 16.69 -44.86 -13.72
C HIS A 26 18.04 -44.85 -14.42
N SER A 27 18.23 -45.66 -15.46
CA SER A 27 19.45 -45.69 -16.27
C SER A 27 19.84 -44.27 -16.74
N ASP A 28 18.87 -43.49 -17.21
CA ASP A 28 19.07 -42.11 -17.68
C ASP A 28 19.31 -41.09 -16.55
N CYS A 29 18.92 -41.43 -15.33
CA CYS A 29 19.13 -40.55 -14.17
C CYS A 29 20.52 -40.75 -13.58
N LEU A 30 21.13 -41.92 -13.75
CA LEU A 30 22.43 -42.24 -13.16
C LEU A 30 23.56 -41.50 -13.89
N SER A 31 24.35 -40.73 -13.14
CA SER A 31 25.52 -40.01 -13.64
C SER A 31 26.63 -40.07 -12.62
N CYS A 32 27.88 -39.96 -13.08
CA CYS A 32 29.03 -39.90 -12.19
C CYS A 32 28.96 -38.66 -11.28
N ASP A 33 29.09 -38.82 -9.96
CA ASP A 33 29.00 -37.69 -9.02
C ASP A 33 30.15 -36.68 -9.19
N ASN A 34 31.30 -37.12 -9.70
CA ASN A 34 32.50 -36.29 -9.84
C ASN A 34 32.57 -35.54 -11.19
N CYS A 35 32.16 -36.17 -12.29
CA CYS A 35 32.27 -35.59 -13.64
C CYS A 35 30.93 -35.45 -14.37
N SER A 36 29.82 -35.85 -13.74
CA SER A 36 28.47 -35.81 -14.30
C SER A 36 28.26 -36.61 -15.60
N LYS A 37 29.22 -37.48 -15.99
CA LYS A 37 29.09 -38.37 -17.16
C LYS A 37 27.90 -39.32 -16.97
N ALA A 38 27.04 -39.44 -17.98
CA ALA A 38 25.89 -40.35 -17.97
C ALA A 38 26.36 -41.81 -17.88
N TYR A 39 25.52 -42.67 -17.29
CA TYR A 39 25.79 -44.09 -17.17
C TYR A 39 25.91 -44.76 -18.54
N ASP A 40 27.05 -45.43 -18.77
CA ASP A 40 27.38 -46.12 -20.02
C ASP A 40 27.39 -47.66 -19.88
N GLY A 41 26.81 -48.18 -18.79
CA GLY A 41 26.80 -49.62 -18.49
C GLY A 41 27.99 -50.10 -17.65
N SER A 42 28.94 -49.22 -17.31
CA SER A 42 30.23 -49.62 -16.72
C SER A 42 30.64 -48.86 -15.46
N PHE A 43 29.73 -48.75 -14.47
CA PHE A 43 30.06 -48.18 -13.15
C PHE A 43 30.33 -49.30 -12.14
N LEU A 44 31.39 -49.16 -11.36
CA LEU A 44 31.77 -50.11 -10.32
C LEU A 44 31.23 -49.64 -8.96
N PRO A 45 30.76 -50.53 -8.09
CA PRO A 45 30.39 -50.18 -6.72
C PRO A 45 31.65 -49.87 -5.91
N ASP A 46 31.84 -48.61 -5.52
CA ASP A 46 32.90 -48.22 -4.59
C ASP A 46 32.46 -48.47 -3.15
N GLN A 47 33.28 -49.16 -2.34
CA GLN A 47 32.90 -49.68 -1.02
C GLN A 47 33.02 -48.68 0.12
N LEU A 48 33.62 -47.49 -0.08
CA LEU A 48 33.86 -46.56 1.03
C LEU A 48 32.84 -45.42 1.19
N ASP A 49 32.30 -44.81 0.13
CA ASP A 49 31.61 -43.50 0.27
C ASP A 49 30.20 -43.38 -0.34
N GLN A 50 29.54 -44.49 -0.71
CA GLN A 50 28.18 -44.48 -1.28
C GLN A 50 27.95 -43.59 -2.51
N GLN A 51 29.01 -43.16 -3.20
CA GLN A 51 28.96 -42.34 -4.42
C GLN A 51 28.96 -43.20 -5.69
N ALA A 52 28.29 -42.74 -6.74
CA ALA A 52 28.26 -43.41 -8.03
C ALA A 52 29.33 -42.80 -8.95
N LEU A 53 30.42 -43.53 -9.20
CA LEU A 53 31.58 -43.04 -9.96
C LEU A 53 31.80 -43.84 -11.26
N CYS A 54 32.21 -43.16 -12.33
CA CYS A 54 32.69 -43.83 -13.53
C CYS A 54 34.07 -44.46 -13.29
N ARG A 55 34.44 -45.44 -14.12
CA ARG A 55 35.70 -46.20 -13.99
C ARG A 55 36.95 -45.32 -13.92
N GLU A 56 36.99 -44.23 -14.67
CA GLU A 56 38.08 -43.25 -14.69
C GLU A 56 38.18 -42.49 -13.36
N CYS A 57 37.05 -42.06 -12.79
CA CYS A 57 37.01 -41.34 -11.52
C CYS A 57 37.30 -42.26 -10.32
N SER A 58 36.88 -43.52 -10.37
CA SER A 58 37.17 -44.50 -9.32
C SER A 58 38.67 -44.81 -9.23
N HIS A 59 39.36 -44.98 -10.38
CA HIS A 59 40.82 -45.16 -10.41
C HIS A 59 41.57 -43.95 -9.82
N MET A 60 41.09 -42.73 -10.09
CA MET A 60 41.69 -41.50 -9.53
C MET A 60 41.52 -41.39 -8.01
N ASN A 61 40.45 -41.94 -7.44
CA ASN A 61 40.23 -41.95 -5.98
C ASN A 61 41.06 -43.04 -5.29
N GLN A 62 41.23 -44.22 -5.89
CA GLN A 62 42.08 -45.28 -5.32
C GLN A 62 43.55 -44.86 -5.22
N THR A 63 44.06 -44.09 -6.18
CA THR A 63 45.43 -43.56 -6.14
C THR A 63 45.66 -42.51 -5.05
N LYS A 64 44.60 -41.85 -4.56
CA LYS A 64 44.69 -40.85 -3.48
C LYS A 64 44.76 -41.46 -2.08
N SER A 65 44.23 -42.66 -1.88
CA SER A 65 44.23 -43.32 -0.55
C SER A 65 45.54 -44.03 -0.21
N ALA A 66 46.44 -44.26 -1.18
CA ALA A 66 47.72 -44.94 -0.94
C ALA A 66 48.91 -44.01 -0.63
N THR A 67 48.72 -42.69 -0.62
CA THR A 67 49.80 -41.71 -0.41
C THR A 67 49.43 -40.70 0.68
N ASN A 68 49.32 -41.18 1.91
CA ASN A 68 49.35 -40.34 3.09
C ASN A 68 50.40 -40.90 4.06
N LEU A 69 51.65 -40.48 3.89
CA LEU A 69 52.53 -40.14 5.01
C LEU A 69 53.72 -39.31 4.49
N GLN A 70 53.79 -38.08 5.00
CA GLN A 70 54.98 -37.24 5.16
C GLN A 70 55.72 -36.75 3.90
N SER A 71 55.44 -35.48 3.60
CA SER A 71 56.44 -34.41 3.41
C SER A 71 57.82 -34.82 2.88
N ALA A 72 58.08 -34.57 1.60
CA ALA A 72 59.23 -33.80 1.14
C ALA A 72 59.24 -33.74 -0.40
N SER A 73 59.74 -32.60 -0.88
CA SER A 73 60.43 -32.38 -2.15
C SER A 73 59.64 -32.51 -3.46
N THR A 74 59.66 -31.38 -4.18
CA THR A 74 59.74 -31.26 -5.65
C THR A 74 58.67 -31.95 -6.47
N GLU A 75 57.76 -31.18 -7.06
CA GLU A 75 57.15 -31.64 -8.31
C GLU A 75 56.75 -30.50 -9.26
N SER A 76 57.33 -30.63 -10.45
CA SER A 76 56.97 -30.00 -11.71
C SER A 76 55.46 -29.88 -11.91
N LYS A 77 54.98 -28.65 -12.13
CA LYS A 77 53.65 -28.40 -12.71
C LYS A 77 53.59 -29.00 -14.11
N ASN A 78 53.05 -30.20 -14.26
CA ASN A 78 52.40 -30.57 -15.52
C ASN A 78 51.05 -29.83 -15.60
N ASN A 79 51.11 -28.53 -15.93
CA ASN A 79 49.95 -27.72 -16.30
C ASN A 79 49.38 -28.24 -17.62
N VAL A 80 48.55 -29.29 -17.57
CA VAL A 80 47.80 -29.74 -18.74
C VAL A 80 46.74 -28.70 -19.05
N LEU A 81 46.98 -27.89 -20.08
CA LEU A 81 46.06 -26.83 -20.51
C LEU A 81 44.86 -27.48 -21.23
N CYS A 82 43.63 -27.19 -20.80
CA CYS A 82 42.40 -27.71 -21.41
C CYS A 82 41.64 -26.63 -22.18
N CYS A 83 40.96 -27.05 -23.26
CA CYS A 83 40.11 -26.17 -24.06
C CYS A 83 38.89 -25.70 -23.25
N GLY A 84 38.69 -24.39 -23.14
CA GLY A 84 37.58 -23.78 -22.39
C GLY A 84 36.19 -24.03 -22.96
N GLY A 85 36.08 -24.60 -24.17
CA GLY A 85 34.81 -24.91 -24.84
C GLY A 85 34.41 -26.38 -24.73
N CYS A 86 35.33 -27.30 -25.09
CA CYS A 86 35.06 -28.75 -25.09
C CYS A 86 35.67 -29.50 -23.90
N GLY A 87 36.51 -28.85 -23.08
CA GLY A 87 37.15 -29.45 -21.91
C GLY A 87 38.33 -30.39 -22.20
N ILE A 88 38.68 -30.61 -23.47
CA ILE A 88 39.72 -31.56 -23.90
C ILE A 88 41.12 -30.92 -23.73
N PRO A 89 42.12 -31.64 -23.19
CA PRO A 89 43.50 -31.16 -23.04
C PRO A 89 44.19 -30.94 -24.40
N PHE A 90 44.99 -29.87 -24.52
CA PHE A 90 45.81 -29.63 -25.70
C PHE A 90 46.98 -30.63 -25.75
N ASN A 91 47.32 -31.10 -26.96
CA ASN A 91 48.42 -32.02 -27.15
C ASN A 91 49.77 -31.26 -27.11
N PRO A 92 50.69 -31.59 -26.19
CA PRO A 92 51.95 -30.89 -26.03
C PRO A 92 52.90 -31.00 -27.23
N SER A 93 52.61 -31.87 -28.20
CA SER A 93 53.48 -32.17 -29.34
C SER A 93 53.08 -31.47 -30.65
N SER A 94 51.93 -30.79 -30.69
CA SER A 94 51.40 -30.15 -31.90
C SER A 94 51.31 -28.63 -31.78
N ARG A 95 51.67 -27.93 -32.86
CA ARG A 95 51.51 -26.47 -32.99
C ARG A 95 50.01 -26.16 -33.12
N HIS A 96 49.33 -26.03 -31.98
CA HIS A 96 47.88 -25.80 -31.94
C HIS A 96 47.51 -24.37 -32.31
N ILE A 97 46.58 -24.20 -33.25
CA ILE A 97 45.91 -22.93 -33.51
C ILE A 97 44.81 -22.79 -32.45
N THR A 98 45.10 -22.10 -31.35
CA THR A 98 44.13 -21.82 -30.29
C THR A 98 43.64 -20.37 -30.40
N LYS A 99 42.35 -20.16 -30.14
CA LYS A 99 41.81 -18.83 -29.89
C LYS A 99 41.87 -18.59 -28.38
N LYS A 100 42.52 -17.50 -27.96
CA LYS A 100 42.57 -17.10 -26.55
C LYS A 100 41.46 -16.13 -26.26
N TYR A 101 40.71 -16.37 -25.18
CA TYR A 101 39.72 -15.42 -24.68
C TYR A 101 39.75 -15.43 -23.15
N ARG A 102 39.98 -14.26 -22.55
CA ARG A 102 40.35 -14.10 -21.13
C ARG A 102 41.52 -15.03 -20.76
N ASN A 103 41.41 -15.73 -19.61
CA ASN A 103 42.41 -16.67 -19.09
C ASN A 103 42.18 -18.11 -19.57
N ARG A 104 41.44 -18.32 -20.67
CA ARG A 104 41.17 -19.66 -21.23
C ARG A 104 41.57 -19.73 -22.70
N GLU A 105 42.03 -20.90 -23.13
CA GLU A 105 42.32 -21.20 -24.53
C GLU A 105 41.24 -22.11 -25.09
N TYR A 106 40.85 -21.88 -26.35
CA TYR A 106 39.83 -22.63 -27.05
C TYR A 106 40.43 -23.20 -28.34
N HIS A 107 40.02 -24.39 -28.76
CA HIS A 107 40.27 -24.81 -30.14
C HIS A 107 39.67 -23.78 -31.10
N HIS A 108 40.28 -23.60 -32.27
CA HIS A 108 39.77 -22.74 -33.33
C HIS A 108 38.25 -22.94 -33.59
N ASN A 109 37.81 -24.20 -33.54
CA ASN A 109 36.42 -24.60 -33.79
C ASN A 109 35.55 -24.68 -32.52
N CYS A 110 36.05 -24.29 -31.35
CA CYS A 110 35.33 -24.41 -30.07
C CYS A 110 34.86 -23.07 -29.48
N LEU A 111 35.33 -21.94 -30.03
CA LEU A 111 34.85 -20.62 -29.61
C LEU A 111 33.57 -20.26 -30.40
N LYS A 112 32.42 -20.71 -29.90
CA LYS A 112 31.11 -20.59 -30.55
C LYS A 112 30.11 -19.81 -29.69
N CYS A 113 29.18 -19.13 -30.35
CA CYS A 113 28.06 -18.46 -29.70
C CYS A 113 27.12 -19.49 -29.05
N HIS A 114 26.72 -19.27 -27.79
CA HIS A 114 25.81 -20.16 -27.07
C HIS A 114 24.44 -20.29 -27.74
N GLU A 115 23.96 -19.26 -28.42
CA GLU A 115 22.61 -19.24 -28.99
C GLU A 115 22.55 -19.75 -30.43
N CYS A 116 23.40 -19.24 -31.33
CA CYS A 116 23.39 -19.66 -32.73
C CYS A 116 24.44 -20.72 -33.10
N GLN A 117 25.32 -21.09 -32.16
CA GLN A 117 26.39 -22.09 -32.35
C GLN A 117 27.41 -21.76 -33.46
N ALA A 118 27.35 -20.56 -34.05
CA ALA A 118 28.32 -20.09 -35.02
C ALA A 118 29.67 -19.78 -34.36
N LEU A 119 30.76 -19.98 -35.11
CA LEU A 119 32.10 -19.60 -34.67
C LEU A 119 32.19 -18.08 -34.51
N ILE A 120 32.78 -17.62 -33.40
CA ILE A 120 32.95 -16.19 -33.14
C ILE A 120 34.31 -15.75 -33.68
N GLU A 121 34.28 -14.81 -34.63
CA GLU A 121 35.46 -14.20 -35.24
C GLU A 121 35.60 -12.71 -34.87
N GLY A 122 34.53 -12.09 -34.35
CA GLY A 122 34.50 -10.70 -33.90
C GLY A 122 34.36 -10.56 -32.39
N GLU A 123 33.70 -9.49 -31.95
CA GLU A 123 33.47 -9.19 -30.54
C GLU A 123 32.64 -10.28 -29.84
N ILE A 124 33.05 -10.61 -28.62
CA ILE A 124 32.40 -11.59 -27.75
C ILE A 124 31.64 -10.84 -26.66
N TYR A 125 30.38 -11.21 -26.48
CA TYR A 125 29.51 -10.66 -25.45
C TYR A 125 29.17 -11.75 -24.44
N GLU A 126 29.06 -11.40 -23.17
CA GLU A 126 28.76 -12.35 -22.08
C GLU A 126 27.41 -12.05 -21.44
N ASP A 127 26.78 -13.06 -20.85
CA ASP A 127 25.65 -12.81 -19.96
C ASP A 127 26.08 -12.20 -18.63
N GLU A 128 25.12 -11.68 -17.85
CA GLU A 128 25.36 -11.04 -16.54
C GLU A 128 26.11 -11.94 -15.53
N GLN A 129 26.05 -13.26 -15.71
CA GLN A 129 26.73 -14.25 -14.87
C GLN A 129 28.10 -14.69 -15.42
N ASN A 130 28.55 -14.14 -16.57
CA ASN A 130 29.79 -14.50 -17.26
C ASN A 130 29.94 -16.00 -17.57
N THR A 131 28.83 -16.72 -17.71
CA THR A 131 28.82 -18.18 -17.95
C THR A 131 28.64 -18.52 -19.42
N LYS A 132 28.02 -17.63 -20.19
CA LYS A 132 27.66 -17.88 -21.59
C LYS A 132 28.20 -16.77 -22.48
N ILE A 133 28.83 -17.18 -23.57
CA ILE A 133 29.35 -16.28 -24.61
C ILE A 133 28.38 -16.21 -25.80
N TYR A 134 28.20 -15.02 -26.33
CA TYR A 134 27.29 -14.69 -27.43
C TYR A 134 28.03 -13.91 -28.50
N CYS A 135 27.60 -14.07 -29.76
CA CYS A 135 28.00 -13.16 -30.82
C CYS A 135 27.18 -11.85 -30.73
N THR A 136 27.69 -10.78 -31.34
CA THR A 136 27.08 -9.44 -31.37
C THR A 136 25.60 -9.46 -31.75
N SER A 137 25.22 -10.26 -32.75
CA SER A 137 23.85 -10.30 -33.27
C SER A 137 22.88 -10.99 -32.31
N CYS A 138 23.30 -12.09 -31.67
CA CYS A 138 22.52 -12.78 -30.64
C CYS A 138 22.36 -11.93 -29.39
N PHE A 139 23.45 -11.30 -28.91
CA PHE A 139 23.42 -10.47 -27.72
C PHE A 139 22.48 -9.27 -27.88
N LYS A 140 22.59 -8.52 -28.98
CA LYS A 140 21.71 -7.38 -29.26
C LYS A 140 20.22 -7.77 -29.35
N ARG A 141 19.91 -8.93 -29.94
CA ARG A 141 18.52 -9.44 -30.00
C ARG A 141 17.98 -9.76 -28.61
N ARG A 142 18.78 -10.40 -27.76
CA ARG A 142 18.39 -10.77 -26.40
C ARG A 142 18.15 -9.53 -25.53
N ASP A 143 19.00 -8.52 -25.64
CA ASP A 143 18.87 -7.25 -24.90
C ASP A 143 17.57 -6.51 -25.27
N GLN A 144 17.27 -6.42 -26.57
CA GLN A 144 16.02 -5.85 -27.08
C GLN A 144 14.79 -6.61 -26.57
N GLN A 145 14.82 -7.95 -26.56
CA GLN A 145 13.72 -8.77 -26.04
C GLN A 145 13.53 -8.60 -24.52
N GLY A 146 14.62 -8.45 -23.76
CA GLY A 146 14.58 -8.15 -22.33
C GLY A 146 13.89 -6.82 -22.05
N PHE A 147 14.28 -5.77 -22.78
CA PHE A 147 13.68 -4.45 -22.66
C PHE A 147 12.18 -4.45 -23.01
N GLN A 148 11.79 -5.15 -24.08
CA GLN A 148 10.39 -5.28 -24.48
C GLN A 148 9.54 -6.00 -23.41
N LYS A 149 10.03 -7.11 -22.85
CA LYS A 149 9.34 -7.86 -21.79
C LYS A 149 9.16 -7.02 -20.52
N GLN A 150 10.20 -6.30 -20.10
CA GLN A 150 10.12 -5.40 -18.95
C GLN A 150 9.10 -4.27 -19.16
N ASN A 151 9.08 -3.67 -20.35
CA ASN A 151 8.12 -2.61 -20.68
C ASN A 151 6.67 -3.13 -20.75
N GLN A 152 6.47 -4.34 -21.28
CA GLN A 152 5.15 -4.96 -21.31
C GLN A 152 4.63 -5.28 -19.90
N GLN A 153 5.50 -5.81 -19.03
CA GLN A 153 5.14 -6.09 -17.63
C GLN A 153 4.82 -4.79 -16.86
N LYS A 154 5.60 -3.72 -17.07
CA LYS A 154 5.33 -2.40 -16.48
C LYS A 154 3.98 -1.85 -16.93
N LYS A 155 3.66 -1.93 -18.23
CA LYS A 155 2.35 -1.51 -18.76
C LYS A 155 1.19 -2.31 -18.15
N LEU A 156 1.34 -3.63 -18.03
CA LEU A 156 0.30 -4.49 -17.44
C LEU A 156 0.06 -4.17 -15.94
N ASN A 157 1.14 -3.95 -15.19
CA ASN A 157 1.05 -3.58 -13.77
C ASN A 157 0.42 -2.19 -13.59
N GLN A 158 0.76 -1.23 -14.47
CA GLN A 158 0.14 0.09 -14.48
C GLN A 158 -1.35 0.02 -14.83
N GLN A 159 -1.73 -0.80 -15.80
CA GLN A 159 -3.14 -0.97 -16.17
C GLN A 159 -3.97 -1.60 -15.05
N LYS A 160 -3.41 -2.59 -14.33
CA LYS A 160 -4.08 -3.21 -13.16
C LYS A 160 -4.29 -2.23 -12.01
N THR A 161 -3.31 -1.37 -11.75
CA THR A 161 -3.40 -0.36 -10.67
C THR A 161 -4.43 0.72 -11.00
N VAL A 162 -4.46 1.19 -12.26
CA VAL A 162 -5.49 2.13 -12.73
C VAL A 162 -6.88 1.51 -12.64
N HIS A 163 -7.07 0.28 -13.13
CA HIS A 163 -8.37 -0.39 -13.09
C HIS A 163 -8.88 -0.62 -11.65
N PHE A 164 -7.97 -0.97 -10.71
CA PHE A 164 -8.34 -1.11 -9.30
C PHE A 164 -8.75 0.23 -8.68
N ALA A 165 -8.01 1.32 -8.97
CA ALA A 165 -8.35 2.65 -8.48
C ALA A 165 -9.69 3.15 -9.03
N GLU A 166 -9.98 2.93 -10.31
CA GLU A 166 -11.27 3.25 -10.94
C GLU A 166 -12.42 2.49 -10.28
N LYS A 167 -12.25 1.18 -10.07
CA LYS A 167 -13.28 0.36 -9.43
C LYS A 167 -13.52 0.77 -7.98
N LEU A 168 -12.48 1.15 -7.25
CA LEU A 168 -12.60 1.64 -5.88
C LEU A 168 -13.35 2.99 -5.85
N ALA A 169 -13.03 3.91 -6.76
CA ALA A 169 -13.71 5.18 -6.90
C ALA A 169 -15.19 5.00 -7.28
N GLU A 170 -15.51 4.06 -8.16
CA GLU A 170 -16.88 3.74 -8.55
C GLU A 170 -17.70 3.16 -7.38
N THR A 171 -17.08 2.31 -6.57
CA THR A 171 -17.72 1.72 -5.38
C THR A 171 -17.98 2.79 -4.31
N LEU A 172 -17.01 3.65 -4.04
CA LEU A 172 -17.16 4.78 -3.11
C LEU A 172 -18.25 5.77 -3.58
N ASN A 173 -18.28 6.10 -4.87
CA ASN A 173 -19.32 6.97 -5.44
C ASN A 173 -20.72 6.35 -5.31
N ARG A 174 -20.84 5.02 -5.43
CA ARG A 174 -22.12 4.30 -5.24
C ARG A 174 -22.62 4.41 -3.79
N ASP A 175 -21.75 4.14 -2.83
CA ASP A 175 -22.09 4.22 -1.41
C ASP A 175 -22.43 5.67 -1.00
N GLU A 176 -21.70 6.67 -1.51
CA GLU A 176 -22.01 8.09 -1.29
C GLU A 176 -23.36 8.50 -1.91
N LEU A 177 -23.68 8.02 -3.12
CA LEU A 177 -24.96 8.27 -3.79
C LEU A 177 -26.14 7.58 -3.08
N GLU A 178 -25.91 6.43 -2.47
CA GLU A 178 -26.92 5.69 -1.72
C GLU A 178 -27.15 6.28 -0.32
N ALA A 179 -26.09 6.72 0.36
CA ALA A 179 -26.17 7.54 1.57
C ALA A 179 -26.95 8.84 1.32
N TYR A 180 -26.73 9.45 0.15
CA TYR A 180 -27.46 10.64 -0.30
C TYR A 180 -28.97 10.38 -0.46
N LYS A 181 -29.38 9.16 -0.86
CA LYS A 181 -30.79 8.75 -1.01
C LYS A 181 -31.45 8.26 0.29
N SER A 182 -30.71 8.18 1.38
CA SER A 182 -31.18 7.58 2.63
C SER A 182 -32.39 8.31 3.23
N TYR A 183 -33.45 7.56 3.53
CA TYR A 183 -34.67 8.09 4.15
C TYR A 183 -34.39 8.74 5.52
N LEU A 184 -33.43 8.20 6.26
CA LEU A 184 -33.00 8.73 7.56
C LEU A 184 -32.48 10.16 7.45
N LEU A 185 -31.68 10.45 6.43
CA LEU A 185 -31.10 11.77 6.20
C LEU A 185 -32.18 12.81 5.90
N LYS A 186 -33.11 12.46 5.00
CA LYS A 186 -34.24 13.32 4.64
C LYS A 186 -35.16 13.55 5.84
N THR A 187 -35.43 12.51 6.62
CA THR A 187 -36.26 12.60 7.82
C THR A 187 -35.61 13.50 8.87
N ASN A 188 -34.30 13.31 9.15
CA ASN A 188 -33.55 14.17 10.06
C ASN A 188 -33.64 15.63 9.64
N LEU A 189 -33.37 15.91 8.36
CA LEU A 189 -33.39 17.27 7.84
C LEU A 189 -34.79 17.90 7.90
N SER A 190 -35.85 17.15 7.58
CA SER A 190 -37.24 17.60 7.71
C SER A 190 -37.61 17.91 9.16
N ILE A 191 -37.18 17.09 10.12
CA ILE A 191 -37.39 17.35 11.55
C ILE A 191 -36.72 18.65 11.96
N VAL A 192 -35.46 18.87 11.54
CA VAL A 192 -34.71 20.09 11.86
C VAL A 192 -35.40 21.33 11.30
N ILE A 193 -35.86 21.30 10.05
CA ILE A 193 -36.57 22.44 9.44
C ILE A 193 -37.86 22.74 10.19
N GLY A 194 -38.65 21.71 10.52
CA GLY A 194 -39.88 21.86 11.29
C GLY A 194 -39.62 22.45 12.69
N TYR A 195 -38.56 21.98 13.36
CA TYR A 195 -38.11 22.51 14.64
C TYR A 195 -37.71 23.99 14.54
N LEU A 196 -36.84 24.37 13.59
CA LEU A 196 -36.37 25.75 13.42
C LEU A 196 -37.50 26.72 13.05
N LEU A 197 -38.47 26.27 12.24
CA LEU A 197 -39.67 27.02 11.90
C LEU A 197 -40.54 27.24 13.14
N SER A 198 -40.78 26.19 13.92
CA SER A 198 -41.53 26.28 15.18
C SER A 198 -40.86 27.23 16.16
N ASP A 199 -39.55 27.14 16.35
CA ASP A 199 -38.80 28.03 17.24
C ASP A 199 -38.88 29.49 16.79
N THR A 200 -38.77 29.73 15.48
CA THR A 200 -38.93 31.09 14.90
C THR A 200 -40.34 31.62 15.15
N LEU A 201 -41.38 30.80 14.96
CA LEU A 201 -42.77 31.18 15.21
C LEU A 201 -43.02 31.49 16.69
N ILE A 202 -42.54 30.64 17.60
CA ILE A 202 -42.69 30.84 19.05
C ILE A 202 -41.94 32.11 19.48
N CYS A 203 -40.71 32.32 19.01
CA CYS A 203 -39.92 33.51 19.32
C CYS A 203 -40.53 34.81 18.78
N THR A 204 -41.22 34.75 17.64
CA THR A 204 -41.89 35.93 17.06
C THR A 204 -43.22 36.24 17.75
N ILE A 205 -44.02 35.22 18.08
CA ILE A 205 -45.27 35.40 18.84
C ILE A 205 -44.98 35.92 20.26
N HIS A 206 -44.01 35.30 20.94
CA HIS A 206 -43.63 35.65 22.32
C HIS A 206 -42.40 36.58 22.37
N TYR A 207 -42.27 37.47 21.39
CA TYR A 207 -41.10 38.33 21.23
C TYR A 207 -40.75 39.14 22.47
N LYS A 208 -41.76 39.67 23.18
CA LYS A 208 -41.54 40.47 24.41
C LYS A 208 -40.89 39.68 25.56
N THR A 209 -41.02 38.35 25.57
CA THR A 209 -40.57 37.49 26.69
C THR A 209 -39.30 36.72 26.35
N ILE A 210 -39.17 36.25 25.10
CA ILE A 210 -38.13 35.30 24.66
C ILE A 210 -37.29 35.87 23.50
N GLY A 211 -37.85 36.83 22.76
CA GLY A 211 -37.30 37.30 21.49
C GLY A 211 -35.94 37.97 21.62
N ASP A 212 -34.98 37.46 20.84
CA ASP A 212 -33.69 38.10 20.56
C ASP A 212 -33.56 38.27 19.04
N PRO A 213 -33.33 39.48 18.51
CA PRO A 213 -33.23 39.69 17.06
C PRO A 213 -32.14 38.83 16.42
N PHE A 214 -31.02 38.60 17.11
CA PHE A 214 -29.96 37.70 16.59
C PHE A 214 -30.44 36.26 16.50
N SER A 215 -31.24 35.80 17.46
CA SER A 215 -31.87 34.47 17.42
C SER A 215 -32.82 34.33 16.23
N ILE A 216 -33.68 35.33 15.97
CA ILE A 216 -34.61 35.27 14.82
C ILE A 216 -33.85 35.22 13.50
N VAL A 217 -32.84 36.08 13.34
CA VAL A 217 -32.00 36.07 12.12
C VAL A 217 -31.30 34.72 11.98
N HIS A 218 -30.70 34.19 13.05
CA HIS A 218 -30.05 32.88 13.07
C HIS A 218 -30.99 31.76 12.62
N HIS A 219 -32.17 31.65 13.21
CA HIS A 219 -33.12 30.59 12.85
C HIS A 219 -33.69 30.76 11.44
N THR A 220 -33.93 32.00 10.99
CA THR A 220 -34.44 32.27 9.65
C THR A 220 -33.42 31.88 8.58
N VAL A 221 -32.16 32.30 8.72
CA VAL A 221 -31.11 31.96 7.73
C VAL A 221 -30.76 30.47 7.79
N ALA A 222 -30.78 29.84 8.96
CA ALA A 222 -30.61 28.40 9.11
C ALA A 222 -31.74 27.62 8.42
N THR A 223 -33.00 28.00 8.67
CA THR A 223 -34.17 27.39 8.03
C THR A 223 -34.08 27.49 6.50
N TYR A 224 -33.69 28.65 5.97
CA TYR A 224 -33.48 28.83 4.54
C TYR A 224 -32.40 27.88 3.98
N ALA A 225 -31.24 27.79 4.64
CA ALA A 225 -30.15 26.91 4.20
C ALA A 225 -30.52 25.41 4.27
N PHE A 226 -31.12 24.97 5.38
CA PHE A 226 -31.56 23.57 5.53
C PHE A 226 -32.69 23.23 4.54
N GLY A 227 -33.63 24.15 4.30
CA GLY A 227 -34.67 23.99 3.27
C GLY A 227 -34.10 23.87 1.87
N TYR A 228 -33.04 24.62 1.55
CA TYR A 228 -32.35 24.54 0.26
C TYR A 228 -31.65 23.19 0.06
N VAL A 229 -31.03 22.64 1.12
CA VAL A 229 -30.40 21.31 1.10
C VAL A 229 -31.45 20.20 0.91
N LEU A 230 -32.62 20.30 1.56
CA LEU A 230 -33.68 19.29 1.47
C LEU A 230 -34.32 19.24 0.08
N THR A 231 -34.90 20.36 -0.32
CA THR A 231 -34.66 21.02 -1.60
C THR A 231 -34.09 20.26 -2.79
N LEU A 232 -32.90 20.74 -3.13
CA LEU A 232 -32.11 20.34 -4.27
C LEU A 232 -31.34 19.06 -4.04
N ASN A 233 -31.41 18.54 -2.82
CA ASN A 233 -30.73 17.33 -2.46
C ASN A 233 -29.21 17.43 -2.75
N VAL A 234 -28.53 18.36 -2.08
CA VAL A 234 -27.10 18.62 -2.28
C VAL A 234 -26.35 18.80 -0.96
N MET A 235 -25.19 18.14 -0.83
CA MET A 235 -24.24 18.35 0.28
C MET A 235 -24.83 18.28 1.70
N PRO A 236 -25.56 17.21 2.04
CA PRO A 236 -26.27 17.10 3.30
C PRO A 236 -25.31 16.86 4.46
N TYR A 237 -24.08 16.43 4.17
CA TYR A 237 -22.96 16.35 5.10
C TYR A 237 -22.69 17.70 5.79
N PHE A 238 -22.60 18.80 5.04
CA PHE A 238 -22.30 20.11 5.61
C PHE A 238 -23.44 20.60 6.51
N ALA A 239 -24.68 20.31 6.14
CA ALA A 239 -25.86 20.60 6.95
C ALA A 239 -25.84 19.82 8.27
N ASN A 240 -25.59 18.51 8.22
CA ASN A 240 -25.50 17.66 9.42
C ASN A 240 -24.32 18.02 10.32
N PHE A 241 -23.18 18.36 9.73
CA PHE A 241 -22.03 18.83 10.50
C PHE A 241 -22.38 20.09 11.30
N ARG A 242 -23.11 21.03 10.70
CA ARG A 242 -23.58 22.24 11.38
C ARG A 242 -24.67 21.96 12.42
N LEU A 243 -25.41 20.86 12.31
CA LEU A 243 -26.39 20.44 13.31
C LEU A 243 -25.79 20.11 14.67
N LEU A 244 -24.47 19.81 14.74
CA LEU A 244 -23.75 19.67 16.02
C LEU A 244 -23.93 20.88 16.95
N ALA A 245 -24.16 22.07 16.38
CA ALA A 245 -24.44 23.29 17.13
C ALA A 245 -25.64 23.16 18.07
N GLU A 246 -26.63 22.32 17.72
CA GLU A 246 -27.82 22.07 18.53
C GLU A 246 -27.52 21.33 19.83
N LEU A 247 -26.37 20.65 19.96
CA LEU A 247 -26.01 19.99 21.22
C LEU A 247 -25.89 20.98 22.40
N SER A 248 -25.64 22.27 22.11
CA SER A 248 -25.57 23.33 23.13
C SER A 248 -26.95 23.87 23.55
N THR A 249 -28.01 23.70 22.75
CA THR A 249 -29.31 24.33 23.00
C THR A 249 -30.03 23.85 24.25
N PRO A 250 -29.94 22.58 24.70
CA PRO A 250 -30.52 22.15 25.97
C PRO A 250 -29.99 22.96 27.17
N SER A 251 -28.68 23.25 27.20
CA SER A 251 -28.09 24.06 28.28
C SER A 251 -28.49 25.53 28.20
N VAL A 252 -28.68 26.07 26.98
CA VAL A 252 -29.21 27.42 26.77
C VAL A 252 -30.66 27.52 27.29
N ASN A 253 -31.52 26.58 26.91
CA ASN A 253 -32.91 26.54 27.33
C ASN A 253 -33.05 26.32 28.84
N LEU A 254 -32.25 25.42 29.42
CA LEU A 254 -32.23 25.21 30.87
C LEU A 254 -31.87 26.50 31.62
N ARG A 255 -30.93 27.29 31.09
CA ARG A 255 -30.58 28.59 31.69
C ARG A 255 -31.77 29.55 31.69
N TRP A 256 -32.50 29.62 30.59
CA TRP A 256 -33.70 30.45 30.48
C TRP A 256 -34.79 29.99 31.46
N PHE A 257 -35.06 28.68 31.55
CA PHE A 257 -36.02 28.14 32.52
C PHE A 257 -35.68 28.52 33.96
N LEU A 258 -34.40 28.41 34.35
CA LEU A 258 -33.96 28.79 35.69
C LEU A 258 -34.15 30.30 35.96
N ASP A 259 -33.94 31.16 34.95
CA ASP A 259 -34.15 32.61 35.07
C ASP A 259 -35.64 32.95 35.21
N VAL A 260 -36.53 32.30 34.43
CA VAL A 260 -37.99 32.46 34.52
C VAL A 260 -38.53 31.98 35.87
N LEU A 261 -38.01 30.87 36.39
CA LEU A 261 -38.33 30.36 37.73
C LEU A 261 -37.70 31.18 38.87
N LYS A 262 -36.99 32.27 38.55
CA LYS A 262 -36.33 33.18 39.49
C LYS A 262 -35.34 32.47 40.43
N TYR A 263 -34.69 31.41 39.96
CA TYR A 263 -33.61 30.78 40.73
C TYR A 263 -32.47 31.80 40.94
N PRO A 264 -31.85 31.83 42.13
CA PRO A 264 -30.76 32.77 42.37
C PRO A 264 -29.58 32.43 41.45
N LYS A 265 -28.99 33.47 40.83
CA LYS A 265 -27.87 33.34 39.89
C LYS A 265 -26.58 32.80 40.54
N THR A 266 -26.54 32.79 41.87
CA THR A 266 -25.49 32.18 42.71
C THR A 266 -25.74 30.70 43.01
N SER A 267 -26.90 30.15 42.68
CA SER A 267 -27.20 28.74 42.90
C SER A 267 -26.24 27.85 42.13
N LYS A 268 -25.90 26.70 42.74
CA LYS A 268 -24.99 25.72 42.14
C LYS A 268 -25.49 25.26 40.76
N ILE A 269 -26.80 25.04 40.61
CA ILE A 269 -27.44 24.60 39.37
C ILE A 269 -27.27 25.67 38.27
N PHE A 270 -27.50 26.95 38.59
CA PHE A 270 -27.37 28.04 37.63
C PHE A 270 -25.92 28.24 37.17
N VAL A 271 -24.97 28.19 38.10
CA VAL A 271 -23.53 28.33 37.80
C VAL A 271 -23.01 27.13 37.01
N LEU A 272 -23.34 25.89 37.43
CA LEU A 272 -22.90 24.67 36.77
C LEU A 272 -23.46 24.56 35.35
N ASN A 273 -24.75 24.87 35.15
CA ASN A 273 -25.33 24.92 33.81
C ASN A 273 -24.66 26.00 32.95
N GLY A 274 -24.36 27.18 33.51
CA GLY A 274 -23.64 28.22 32.78
C GLY A 274 -22.23 27.80 32.35
N LEU A 275 -21.51 27.06 33.19
CA LEU A 275 -20.20 26.50 32.85
C LEU A 275 -20.32 25.42 31.76
N SER A 276 -21.26 24.48 31.93
CA SER A 276 -21.57 23.43 30.95
C SER A 276 -21.93 24.02 29.58
N MET A 277 -22.85 25.00 29.56
CA MET A 277 -23.24 25.75 28.37
C MET A 277 -22.04 26.37 27.66
N THR A 278 -21.12 26.99 28.41
CA THR A 278 -19.92 27.62 27.83
C THR A 278 -18.98 26.57 27.20
N LEU A 279 -18.78 25.44 27.87
CA LEU A 279 -17.93 24.35 27.39
C LEU A 279 -18.51 23.68 26.14
N ILE A 280 -19.77 23.26 26.18
CA ILE A 280 -20.43 22.60 25.05
C ILE A 280 -20.41 23.54 23.84
N PHE A 281 -20.77 24.82 24.03
CA PHE A 281 -20.76 25.82 22.96
C PHE A 281 -19.37 25.99 22.34
N PHE A 282 -18.31 25.99 23.15
CA PHE A 282 -16.93 26.06 22.66
C PHE A 282 -16.59 24.89 21.73
N PHE A 283 -16.86 23.65 22.14
CA PHE A 283 -16.54 22.48 21.32
C PHE A 283 -17.39 22.37 20.05
N VAL A 284 -18.71 22.51 20.18
CA VAL A 284 -19.63 22.21 19.08
C VAL A 284 -19.85 23.37 18.12
N ARG A 285 -19.48 24.60 18.51
CA ARG A 285 -19.58 25.78 17.64
C ARG A 285 -18.21 26.38 17.34
N ILE A 286 -17.37 26.67 18.33
CA ILE A 286 -16.10 27.40 18.10
C ILE A 286 -15.02 26.50 17.49
N ILE A 287 -14.78 25.29 18.02
CA ILE A 287 -13.82 24.35 17.44
C ILE A 287 -14.35 23.74 16.13
N ALA A 288 -15.67 23.56 16.02
CA ALA A 288 -16.28 23.05 14.80
C ALA A 288 -16.11 24.00 13.60
N MET A 289 -16.05 25.32 13.81
CA MET A 289 -15.87 26.33 12.75
C MET A 289 -14.63 26.10 11.86
N PRO A 290 -13.39 26.05 12.38
CA PRO A 290 -12.20 25.83 11.54
C PRO A 290 -12.24 24.49 10.81
N ILE A 291 -12.79 23.44 11.44
CA ILE A 291 -12.96 22.12 10.80
C ILE A 291 -13.93 22.22 9.61
N TYR A 292 -15.05 22.92 9.80
CA TYR A 292 -16.01 23.19 8.74
C TYR A 292 -15.37 23.94 7.57
N TRP A 293 -14.68 25.06 7.84
CA TRP A 293 -14.07 25.88 6.80
C TRP A 293 -12.93 25.17 6.08
N TRP A 294 -12.19 24.30 6.75
CA TRP A 294 -11.22 23.42 6.11
C TRP A 294 -11.89 22.47 5.10
N LYS A 295 -13.02 21.87 5.46
CA LYS A 295 -13.79 21.00 4.53
C LYS A 295 -14.39 21.78 3.37
N VAL A 296 -14.90 22.99 3.61
CA VAL A 296 -15.36 23.88 2.52
C VAL A 296 -14.21 24.25 1.59
N TYR A 297 -13.04 24.57 2.12
CA TYR A 297 -11.85 24.89 1.33
C TYR A 297 -11.42 23.71 0.43
N VAL A 298 -11.38 22.50 0.97
CA VAL A 298 -11.06 21.29 0.20
C VAL A 298 -12.08 21.07 -0.93
N VAL A 299 -13.37 21.32 -0.70
CA VAL A 299 -14.38 21.22 -1.76
C VAL A 299 -14.25 22.37 -2.77
N ALA A 300 -13.88 23.57 -2.32
CA ALA A 300 -13.76 24.76 -3.18
C ALA A 300 -12.63 24.68 -4.20
N ILE A 301 -11.56 23.93 -3.91
CA ILE A 301 -10.46 23.69 -4.86
C ILE A 301 -10.75 22.58 -5.88
N THR A 302 -11.86 21.84 -5.73
CA THR A 302 -12.22 20.79 -6.70
C THR A 302 -12.77 21.40 -8.00
N PRO A 303 -12.58 20.75 -9.15
CA PRO A 303 -13.12 21.23 -10.43
C PRO A 303 -14.66 21.25 -10.44
N LEU A 304 -15.32 20.60 -9.47
CA LEU A 304 -16.79 20.59 -9.33
C LEU A 304 -17.34 21.92 -8.78
N TRP A 305 -16.52 22.74 -8.11
CA TRP A 305 -16.97 23.95 -7.42
C TRP A 305 -17.69 24.99 -8.31
N PRO A 306 -17.20 25.30 -9.53
CA PRO A 306 -17.90 26.23 -10.42
C PRO A 306 -19.26 25.71 -10.90
N HIS A 307 -19.43 24.38 -10.97
CA HIS A 307 -20.65 23.73 -11.43
C HIS A 307 -21.76 23.68 -10.37
N MET A 308 -21.46 24.00 -9.11
CA MET A 308 -22.44 24.04 -8.01
C MET A 308 -23.45 25.20 -8.10
N GLY A 309 -23.27 26.13 -9.06
CA GLY A 309 -24.18 27.24 -9.30
C GLY A 309 -24.41 28.12 -8.07
N HIS A 310 -25.68 28.40 -7.75
CA HIS A 310 -26.07 29.26 -6.63
C HIS A 310 -25.74 28.67 -5.25
N PHE A 311 -25.59 27.34 -5.14
CA PHE A 311 -25.39 26.67 -3.85
C PHE A 311 -24.11 27.14 -3.15
N ARG A 312 -23.03 27.38 -3.90
CA ARG A 312 -21.74 27.80 -3.35
C ARG A 312 -21.83 29.10 -2.53
N TYR A 313 -22.69 30.03 -2.97
CA TYR A 313 -22.90 31.31 -2.29
C TYR A 313 -23.71 31.12 -1.01
N ILE A 314 -24.74 30.28 -1.02
CA ILE A 314 -25.53 29.96 0.17
C ILE A 314 -24.64 29.31 1.22
N LEU A 315 -23.82 28.32 0.82
CA LEU A 315 -22.88 27.63 1.70
C LEU A 315 -21.91 28.60 2.40
N ILE A 316 -21.38 29.59 1.67
CA ILE A 316 -20.43 30.56 2.22
C ILE A 316 -21.15 31.63 3.05
N VAL A 317 -22.10 32.35 2.44
CA VAL A 317 -22.68 33.57 3.04
C VAL A 317 -23.49 33.25 4.28
N VAL A 318 -24.35 32.23 4.23
CA VAL A 318 -25.18 31.87 5.39
C VAL A 318 -24.31 31.41 6.55
N CYS A 319 -23.28 30.61 6.28
CA CYS A 319 -22.39 30.13 7.33
C CYS A 319 -21.53 31.24 7.94
N ILE A 320 -21.09 32.23 7.16
CA ILE A 320 -20.41 33.42 7.72
C ILE A 320 -21.34 34.17 8.69
N VAL A 321 -22.59 34.41 8.29
CA VAL A 321 -23.57 35.10 9.15
C VAL A 321 -23.78 34.34 10.45
N LEU A 322 -24.00 33.03 10.37
CA LEU A 322 -24.17 32.17 11.54
C LEU A 322 -22.93 32.16 12.45
N ASP A 323 -21.73 32.14 11.87
CA ASP A 323 -20.47 32.13 12.62
C ASP A 323 -20.23 33.44 13.36
N ILE A 324 -20.54 34.59 12.74
CA ILE A 324 -20.47 35.91 13.41
C ILE A 324 -21.40 35.94 14.63
N ILE A 325 -22.63 35.46 14.49
CA ILE A 325 -23.60 35.41 15.60
C ILE A 325 -23.08 34.48 16.71
N ASN A 326 -22.53 33.32 16.36
CA ASN A 326 -21.96 32.38 17.33
C ASN A 326 -20.76 32.95 18.09
N LEU A 327 -19.86 33.66 17.41
CA LEU A 327 -18.72 34.33 18.03
C LEU A 327 -19.18 35.44 18.98
N TYR A 328 -20.20 36.21 18.57
CA TYR A 328 -20.81 37.23 19.42
C TYR A 328 -21.36 36.61 20.72
N TRP A 329 -22.18 35.55 20.63
CA TRP A 329 -22.71 34.88 21.82
C TRP A 329 -21.60 34.29 22.69
N PHE A 330 -20.60 33.65 22.10
CA PHE A 330 -19.46 33.09 22.85
C PHE A 330 -18.71 34.17 23.63
N SER A 331 -18.47 35.34 23.04
CA SER A 331 -17.83 36.47 23.73
C SER A 331 -18.61 36.90 24.98
N LYS A 332 -19.95 36.82 24.95
CA LYS A 332 -20.83 37.17 26.08
C LYS A 332 -20.79 36.09 27.16
N MET A 333 -20.81 34.82 26.76
CA MET A 333 -20.71 33.67 27.67
C MET A 333 -19.34 33.63 28.38
N ALA A 334 -18.24 33.77 27.63
CA ALA A 334 -16.88 33.76 28.17
C ALA A 334 -16.69 34.85 29.22
N ARG A 335 -17.12 36.09 28.93
CA ARG A 335 -17.10 37.20 29.91
C ARG A 335 -17.91 36.88 31.18
N GLY A 336 -19.07 36.26 31.04
CA GLY A 336 -19.89 35.82 32.18
C GLY A 336 -19.22 34.74 33.03
N CYS A 337 -18.57 33.77 32.39
CA CYS A 337 -17.83 32.69 33.05
C CYS A 337 -16.63 33.24 33.83
N VAL A 338 -15.81 34.08 33.19
CA VAL A 338 -14.63 34.71 33.83
C VAL A 338 -15.01 35.49 35.08
N ARG A 339 -16.09 36.29 35.05
CA ARG A 339 -16.58 37.02 36.21
C ARG A 339 -16.95 36.10 37.37
N THR A 340 -17.62 34.99 37.07
CA THR A 340 -18.03 34.00 38.09
C THR A 340 -16.82 33.29 38.71
N LEU A 341 -15.83 32.92 37.89
CA LEU A 341 -14.60 32.28 38.35
C LEU A 341 -13.74 33.22 39.21
N MET A 342 -13.60 34.49 38.80
CA MET A 342 -12.89 35.51 39.57
C MET A 342 -13.56 35.77 40.92
N ALA A 343 -14.89 35.89 40.96
CA ALA A 343 -15.63 36.07 42.20
C ALA A 343 -15.48 34.88 43.17
N ALA A 344 -15.49 33.65 42.64
CA ALA A 344 -15.26 32.44 43.44
C ALA A 344 -13.84 32.36 44.00
N ASN A 345 -12.84 32.81 43.25
CA ASN A 345 -11.45 32.83 43.69
C ASN A 345 -11.20 33.88 44.78
N ASN A 346 -11.82 35.07 44.66
CA ASN A 346 -11.73 36.11 45.68
C ASN A 346 -12.37 35.67 47.01
N LYS A 347 -13.49 34.94 46.97
CA LYS A 347 -14.12 34.38 48.19
C LYS A 347 -13.32 33.26 48.87
N LYS A 348 -12.35 32.65 48.18
CA LYS A 348 -11.44 31.65 48.76
C LYS A 348 -10.19 32.27 49.41
N ARG A 349 -9.89 33.54 49.09
CA ARG A 349 -8.66 34.24 49.53
C ARG A 349 -8.89 35.20 50.70
N GLY A 350 -10.13 35.62 50.94
CA GLY A 350 -10.54 36.35 52.15
C GLY A 350 -11.43 35.47 53.00
#